data_AF-A0AAD8HQY9-F1
#
_entry.id   AF-A0AAD8HQY9-F1
#
_cell.length_a   1.000
_cell.length_b   1.000
_cell.length_c   1.000
_cell.angle_alpha   90.00
_cell.angle_beta   90.00
_cell.angle_gamma   90.00
#
_symmetry.space_group_name_H-M   'P 1'
#
loop_
_entity.id
_entity.type
_entity.pdbx_description
1 polymer ?
#
loop_
_entity_poly.entity_id
_entity_poly.type
_entity_poly.pdbx_seq_one_letter_code
_entity_poly.pdbx_strand_id
1 'polypeptide(L)'
;MATPRHSRRREPTPSSSSSFSHPGAAGVCMMSNTWRDEQHPSFINFISSFLSSNSFRLNSVPITPDFIFNCGGLSVAFIFVTDWRSNNITTVMSRVQKLKAQFANIYVVVVLPTEEQNDSFIRGYFNYGMELGRPTFIPVQDLEMGFEKIVKLAHARGVCKRQDVISKLKADRERSVQGMEIFLKVVTSIPSVQNHDANSLYQAIGSVEAISKSSKKFIMEHTDLSAEKAETIERFFRDPKFYLSPKIS
;
A
#
# COMPACT_ATOMS: atom_id res chain seq x y z
N MET A 1 -57.77 -11.12 -35.80
CA MET A 1 -56.93 -11.99 -34.95
C MET A 1 -55.50 -11.91 -35.44
N ALA A 2 -54.67 -11.11 -34.77
CA ALA A 2 -53.26 -10.92 -35.12
C ALA A 2 -52.41 -11.51 -34.00
N THR A 3 -51.55 -12.47 -34.37
CA THR A 3 -50.63 -13.18 -33.47
C THR A 3 -49.32 -12.40 -33.28
N PRO A 4 -48.62 -12.59 -32.13
CA PRO A 4 -47.54 -11.69 -31.71
C PRO A 4 -46.17 -12.13 -32.26
N ARG A 5 -45.33 -11.14 -32.62
CA ARG A 5 -43.90 -11.34 -32.93
C ARG A 5 -43.11 -11.52 -31.63
N HIS A 6 -42.55 -12.72 -31.42
CA HIS A 6 -41.52 -12.97 -30.42
C HIS A 6 -40.17 -12.36 -30.87
N SER A 7 -39.70 -11.34 -30.16
CA SER A 7 -38.32 -10.86 -30.24
C SER A 7 -37.39 -11.84 -29.50
N ARG A 8 -36.51 -12.53 -30.24
CA ARG A 8 -35.42 -13.32 -29.63
C ARG A 8 -34.40 -12.38 -28.99
N ARG A 9 -34.36 -12.37 -27.66
CA ARG A 9 -33.27 -11.82 -26.85
C ARG A 9 -32.00 -12.64 -27.16
N ARG A 10 -30.95 -12.02 -27.72
CA ARG A 10 -29.61 -12.60 -27.75
C ARG A 10 -29.01 -12.48 -26.36
N GLU A 11 -28.67 -13.61 -25.75
CA GLU A 11 -27.84 -13.66 -24.55
C GLU A 11 -26.41 -13.15 -24.88
N PRO A 12 -25.75 -12.45 -23.97
CA PRO A 12 -24.35 -12.05 -24.15
C PRO A 12 -23.44 -13.25 -23.89
N THR A 13 -22.67 -13.63 -24.91
CA THR A 13 -21.58 -14.60 -24.81
C THR A 13 -20.55 -14.14 -23.78
N PRO A 14 -20.00 -15.01 -22.92
CA PRO A 14 -18.93 -14.64 -22.02
C PRO A 14 -17.67 -14.36 -22.86
N SER A 15 -17.16 -13.14 -22.77
CA SER A 15 -15.87 -12.79 -23.34
C SER A 15 -14.80 -13.60 -22.62
N SER A 16 -14.17 -14.51 -23.36
CA SER A 16 -12.94 -15.16 -22.93
C SER A 16 -11.91 -14.09 -22.65
N SER A 17 -11.36 -14.10 -21.44
CA SER A 17 -10.19 -13.34 -21.04
C SER A 17 -8.99 -13.82 -21.85
N SER A 18 -8.83 -13.29 -23.06
CA SER A 18 -7.61 -13.45 -23.82
C SER A 18 -6.46 -12.78 -23.06
N SER A 19 -5.50 -13.59 -22.64
CA SER A 19 -4.20 -13.17 -22.17
C SER A 19 -3.55 -12.30 -23.24
N PHE A 20 -3.56 -10.98 -23.03
CA PHE A 20 -2.79 -10.05 -23.85
C PHE A 20 -1.29 -10.21 -23.57
N SER A 21 -0.68 -11.24 -24.12
CA SER A 21 0.78 -11.36 -24.26
C SER A 21 1.24 -10.42 -25.38
N HIS A 22 1.44 -9.15 -25.05
CA HIS A 22 2.16 -8.23 -25.93
C HIS A 22 3.65 -8.62 -25.97
N PRO A 23 4.26 -8.82 -27.17
CA PRO A 23 5.65 -9.27 -27.30
C PRO A 23 6.72 -8.23 -26.88
N GLY A 24 6.33 -7.05 -26.39
CA GLY A 24 7.22 -5.93 -26.07
C GLY A 24 7.48 -5.69 -24.58
N ALA A 25 7.03 -6.56 -23.68
CA ALA A 25 7.02 -6.31 -22.23
C ALA A 25 8.01 -7.16 -21.41
N ALA A 26 9.11 -7.64 -22.02
CA ALA A 26 10.13 -8.40 -21.30
C ALA A 26 10.81 -7.51 -20.23
N GLY A 27 10.57 -7.81 -18.96
CA GLY A 27 11.19 -7.10 -17.86
C GLY A 27 12.69 -7.40 -17.78
N VAL A 28 13.43 -6.56 -17.06
CA VAL A 28 14.85 -6.79 -16.78
C VAL A 28 15.03 -6.94 -15.28
N CYS A 29 15.71 -8.00 -14.86
CA CYS A 29 16.20 -8.20 -13.50
C CYS A 29 17.71 -7.97 -13.50
N MET A 30 18.15 -6.97 -12.75
CA MET A 30 19.56 -6.73 -12.45
C MET A 30 19.87 -7.39 -11.11
N MET A 31 20.89 -8.24 -11.06
CA MET A 31 21.33 -8.94 -9.85
C MET A 31 22.74 -8.48 -9.47
N SER A 32 22.96 -8.22 -8.18
CA SER A 32 24.28 -7.84 -7.68
C SER A 32 25.30 -8.96 -7.87
N ASN A 33 26.47 -8.61 -8.43
CA ASN A 33 27.60 -9.53 -8.54
C ASN A 33 28.04 -10.04 -7.16
N THR A 34 28.19 -9.14 -6.17
CA THR A 34 28.68 -9.52 -4.85
C THR A 34 27.70 -10.45 -4.13
N TRP A 35 26.41 -10.13 -4.18
CA TRP A 35 25.38 -10.98 -3.56
C TRP A 35 25.30 -12.34 -4.25
N ARG A 36 25.36 -12.39 -5.59
CA ARG A 36 25.33 -13.63 -6.37
C ARG A 36 26.48 -14.55 -5.99
N ASP A 37 27.68 -13.99 -5.85
CA ASP A 37 28.90 -14.75 -5.59
C ASP A 37 28.92 -15.36 -4.16
N GLU A 38 28.07 -14.87 -3.26
CA GLU A 38 27.84 -15.43 -1.92
C GLU A 38 26.82 -16.60 -1.92
N GLN A 39 26.05 -16.79 -2.99
CA GLN A 39 24.99 -17.80 -3.03
C GLN A 39 25.47 -19.14 -3.62
N HIS A 40 24.80 -20.22 -3.22
CA HIS A 40 25.04 -21.54 -3.80
C HIS A 40 24.67 -21.59 -5.30
N PRO A 41 25.48 -22.20 -6.18
CA PRO A 41 25.22 -22.24 -7.63
C PRO A 41 23.85 -22.81 -8.04
N SER A 42 23.33 -23.80 -7.30
CA SER A 42 21.99 -24.35 -7.57
C SER A 42 20.89 -23.30 -7.42
N PHE A 43 21.01 -22.39 -6.45
CA PHE A 43 20.04 -21.34 -6.24
C PHE A 43 20.12 -20.25 -7.32
N ILE A 44 21.33 -19.94 -7.78
CA ILE A 44 21.52 -19.05 -8.94
C ILE A 44 20.90 -19.64 -10.22
N ASN A 45 21.04 -20.95 -10.42
CA ASN A 45 20.41 -21.65 -11.54
C ASN A 45 18.87 -21.63 -11.44
N PHE A 46 18.33 -21.84 -10.24
CA PHE A 46 16.91 -21.67 -9.97
C PHE A 46 16.45 -20.25 -10.34
N ILE A 47 17.12 -19.21 -9.85
CA ILE A 47 16.79 -17.80 -10.13
C ILE A 47 16.75 -17.54 -11.64
N SER A 48 17.79 -17.95 -12.37
CA SER A 48 17.90 -17.74 -13.81
C SER A 48 16.76 -18.42 -14.58
N SER A 49 16.46 -19.68 -14.21
CA SER A 49 15.38 -20.46 -14.83
C SER A 49 14.01 -19.87 -14.50
N PHE A 50 13.80 -19.48 -13.25
CA PHE A 50 12.54 -18.90 -12.77
C PHE A 50 12.26 -17.54 -13.43
N LEU A 51 13.28 -16.68 -13.57
CA LEU A 51 13.15 -15.41 -14.28
C LEU A 51 12.81 -15.59 -15.76
N SER A 52 13.47 -16.54 -16.42
CA SER A 52 13.23 -16.86 -17.83
C SER A 52 11.78 -17.30 -18.04
N SER A 53 11.27 -18.21 -17.20
CA SER A 53 9.86 -18.63 -17.20
C SER A 53 8.87 -17.51 -16.92
N ASN A 54 9.31 -16.44 -16.23
CA ASN A 54 8.51 -15.27 -15.90
C ASN A 54 8.77 -14.07 -16.82
N SER A 55 9.40 -14.28 -17.99
CA SER A 55 9.68 -13.24 -19.00
C SER A 55 10.56 -12.09 -18.50
N PHE A 56 11.49 -12.40 -17.60
CA PHE A 56 12.55 -11.48 -17.17
C PHE A 56 13.90 -11.89 -17.73
N ARG A 57 14.62 -10.92 -18.28
CA ARG A 57 16.03 -11.08 -18.63
C ARG A 57 16.91 -10.79 -17.42
N LEU A 58 17.81 -11.71 -17.09
CA LEU A 58 18.74 -11.57 -15.97
C LEU A 58 20.05 -10.95 -16.43
N ASN A 59 20.48 -9.87 -15.77
CA ASN A 59 21.78 -9.24 -15.94
C ASN A 59 22.52 -9.21 -14.60
N SER A 60 23.75 -9.69 -14.54
CA SER A 60 24.62 -9.52 -13.37
C SER A 60 25.42 -8.23 -13.48
N VAL A 61 25.30 -7.34 -12.50
CA VAL A 61 25.88 -6.00 -12.52
C VAL A 61 26.33 -5.56 -11.12
N PRO A 62 27.29 -4.62 -10.99
CA PRO A 62 27.73 -4.10 -9.70
C PRO A 62 26.71 -3.07 -9.16
N ILE A 63 25.67 -3.55 -8.50
CA ILE A 63 24.62 -2.73 -7.87
C ILE A 63 24.60 -2.89 -6.35
N THR A 64 24.15 -1.85 -5.64
CA THR A 64 24.08 -1.86 -4.17
C THR A 64 22.92 -2.69 -3.59
N PRO A 65 21.69 -2.65 -4.15
CA PRO A 65 20.64 -3.63 -3.80
C PRO A 65 20.99 -5.02 -4.34
N ASP A 66 20.37 -6.07 -3.79
CA ASP A 66 20.60 -7.44 -4.28
C ASP A 66 19.96 -7.65 -5.64
N PHE A 67 18.75 -7.09 -5.83
CA PHE A 67 18.06 -7.08 -7.11
C PHE A 67 17.45 -5.72 -7.43
N ILE A 68 17.44 -5.38 -8.71
CA ILE A 68 16.62 -4.29 -9.25
C ILE A 68 15.80 -4.84 -10.41
N PHE A 69 14.48 -4.74 -10.31
CA PHE A 69 13.57 -5.11 -11.37
C PHE A 69 13.08 -3.86 -12.10
N ASN A 70 13.23 -3.87 -13.43
CA ASN A 70 12.65 -2.88 -14.32
C ASN A 70 11.52 -3.53 -15.11
N CYS A 71 10.28 -3.14 -14.79
CA CYS A 71 9.08 -3.67 -15.44
C CYS A 71 8.01 -2.57 -15.55
N GLY A 72 7.41 -2.42 -16.73
CA GLY A 72 6.33 -1.44 -16.94
C GLY A 72 6.75 0.02 -16.69
N GLY A 73 8.01 0.36 -16.98
CA GLY A 73 8.57 1.70 -16.75
C GLY A 73 8.81 2.04 -15.27
N LEU A 74 8.70 1.07 -14.35
CA LEU A 74 9.02 1.22 -12.94
C LEU A 74 10.30 0.47 -12.60
N SER A 75 11.12 1.05 -11.72
CA SER A 75 12.24 0.39 -11.08
C SER A 75 11.88 0.05 -9.64
N VAL A 76 12.10 -1.20 -9.24
CA VAL A 76 11.84 -1.72 -7.88
C VAL A 76 13.11 -2.41 -7.37
N ALA A 77 13.63 -1.92 -6.25
CA ALA A 77 14.81 -2.47 -5.60
C ALA A 77 14.45 -3.46 -4.50
N PHE A 78 15.28 -4.48 -4.33
CA PHE A 78 15.12 -5.50 -3.31
C PHE A 78 16.44 -5.71 -2.55
N ILE A 79 16.31 -5.81 -1.23
CA ILE A 79 17.31 -6.41 -0.35
C ILE A 79 16.81 -7.82 -0.05
N PHE A 80 17.60 -8.85 -0.34
CA PHE A 80 17.28 -10.24 -0.09
C PHE A 80 18.23 -10.83 0.93
N VAL A 81 17.77 -10.85 2.18
CA VAL A 81 18.53 -11.36 3.33
C VAL A 81 18.31 -12.87 3.42
N THR A 82 19.30 -13.63 2.96
CA THR A 82 19.25 -15.10 2.88
C THR A 82 19.72 -15.80 4.16
N ASP A 83 20.42 -15.07 5.04
CA ASP A 83 20.92 -15.57 6.33
C ASP A 83 20.69 -14.51 7.42
N TRP A 84 19.68 -14.69 8.27
CA TRP A 84 19.39 -13.80 9.40
C TRP A 84 20.01 -14.34 10.70
N ARG A 85 20.95 -13.59 11.30
CA ARG A 85 21.65 -13.97 12.54
C ARG A 85 21.81 -12.77 13.47
N SER A 86 21.96 -13.04 14.77
CA SER A 86 22.13 -11.98 15.78
C SER A 86 23.33 -11.05 15.50
N ASN A 87 24.39 -11.56 14.89
CA ASN A 87 25.61 -10.82 14.61
C ASN A 87 25.54 -9.93 13.35
N ASN A 88 24.54 -10.10 12.47
CA ASN A 88 24.43 -9.35 11.22
C ASN A 88 23.25 -8.35 11.18
N ILE A 89 22.41 -8.33 12.22
CA ILE A 89 21.23 -7.43 12.33
C ILE A 89 21.63 -5.97 12.08
N THR A 90 22.65 -5.47 12.77
CA THR A 90 23.11 -4.07 12.66
C THR A 90 23.49 -3.72 11.22
N THR A 91 24.21 -4.62 10.55
CA THR A 91 24.66 -4.45 9.17
C THR A 91 23.47 -4.42 8.21
N VAL A 92 22.53 -5.36 8.36
CA VAL A 92 21.32 -5.42 7.55
C VAL A 92 20.49 -4.15 7.74
N MET A 93 20.21 -3.75 8.98
CA MET A 93 19.39 -2.57 9.26
C MET A 93 20.03 -1.28 8.76
N SER A 94 21.34 -1.12 8.91
CA SER A 94 22.08 0.03 8.38
C SER A 94 22.00 0.10 6.85
N ARG A 95 22.14 -1.06 6.18
CA ARG A 95 21.97 -1.18 4.73
C ARG A 95 20.55 -0.80 4.30
N VAL A 96 19.54 -1.27 5.02
CA VAL A 96 18.13 -0.93 4.76
C VAL A 96 17.89 0.57 4.84
N GLN A 97 18.36 1.23 5.91
CA GLN A 97 18.19 2.68 6.08
C GLN A 97 18.85 3.48 4.96
N LYS A 98 20.09 3.10 4.59
CA LYS A 98 20.80 3.74 3.48
C LYS A 98 20.05 3.61 2.16
N LEU A 99 19.56 2.41 1.84
CA LEU A 99 18.88 2.16 0.57
C LEU A 99 17.45 2.71 0.54
N LYS A 100 16.75 2.77 1.68
CA LYS A 100 15.43 3.44 1.81
C LYS A 100 15.49 4.90 1.35
N ALA A 101 16.60 5.60 1.62
CA ALA A 101 16.79 6.98 1.20
C ALA A 101 17.05 7.14 -0.32
N GLN A 102 17.50 6.08 -0.99
CA GLN A 102 17.91 6.12 -2.40
C GLN A 102 16.82 5.62 -3.36
N PHE A 103 15.93 4.73 -2.90
CA PHE A 103 14.95 4.08 -3.75
C PHE A 103 13.52 4.34 -3.26
N ALA A 104 12.69 4.91 -4.13
CA ALA A 104 11.28 5.15 -3.83
C ALA A 104 10.46 3.85 -3.69
N ASN A 105 10.86 2.79 -4.40
CA ASN A 105 10.23 1.47 -4.34
C ASN A 105 11.28 0.46 -3.90
N ILE A 106 11.37 0.23 -2.60
CA ILE A 106 12.28 -0.74 -2.02
C ILE A 106 11.55 -1.71 -1.10
N TYR A 107 11.93 -2.97 -1.21
CA TYR A 107 11.43 -4.07 -0.40
C TYR A 107 12.58 -4.83 0.24
N VAL A 108 12.32 -5.40 1.40
CA VAL A 108 13.27 -6.26 2.10
C VAL A 108 12.63 -7.63 2.24
N VAL A 109 13.21 -8.64 1.62
CA VAL A 109 12.79 -10.04 1.79
C VAL A 109 13.78 -10.70 2.73
N VAL A 110 13.28 -11.34 3.78
CA VAL A 110 14.12 -11.92 4.84
C VAL A 110 13.73 -13.38 5.04
N VAL A 111 14.70 -14.27 4.89
CA VAL A 111 14.53 -15.71 5.11
C VAL A 111 14.64 -16.03 6.60
N LEU A 112 13.55 -16.54 7.17
CA LEU A 112 13.34 -16.81 8.60
C LEU A 112 12.71 -18.21 8.76
N PRO A 113 13.48 -19.29 8.57
CA PRO A 113 12.96 -20.66 8.62
C PRO A 113 12.50 -21.09 10.02
N THR A 114 13.01 -20.46 11.09
CA THR A 114 12.67 -20.82 12.47
C THR A 114 11.94 -19.71 13.22
N GLU A 115 11.16 -20.09 14.23
CA GLU A 115 10.50 -19.13 15.13
C GLU A 115 11.52 -18.23 15.86
N GLU A 116 12.66 -18.79 16.27
CA GLU A 116 13.73 -18.05 16.94
C GLU A 116 14.31 -16.93 16.06
N GLN A 117 14.48 -17.19 14.77
CA GLN A 117 14.90 -16.19 13.80
C GLN A 117 13.80 -15.14 13.58
N ASN A 118 12.54 -15.56 13.51
CA ASN A 118 11.41 -14.64 13.42
C ASN A 118 11.33 -13.71 14.64
N ASP A 119 11.47 -14.24 15.85
CA ASP A 119 11.50 -13.44 17.08
C ASP A 119 12.69 -12.48 17.11
N SER A 120 13.86 -12.95 16.66
CA SER A 120 15.06 -12.13 16.51
C SER A 120 14.83 -10.99 15.51
N PHE A 121 14.19 -11.28 14.38
CA PHE A 121 13.81 -10.29 13.38
C PHE A 121 12.85 -9.25 13.94
N ILE A 122 11.79 -9.67 14.65
CA ILE A 122 10.82 -8.76 15.26
C ILE A 122 11.50 -7.81 16.26
N ARG A 123 12.35 -8.35 17.14
CA ARG A 123 13.14 -7.53 18.09
C ARG A 123 14.03 -6.54 17.35
N GLY A 124 14.75 -7.00 16.32
CA GLY A 124 15.58 -6.14 15.48
C GLY A 124 14.77 -5.02 14.81
N TYR A 125 13.61 -5.35 14.25
CA TYR A 125 12.73 -4.40 13.58
C TYR A 125 12.34 -3.23 14.49
N PHE A 126 11.90 -3.53 15.72
CA PHE A 126 11.50 -2.50 16.69
C PHE A 126 12.68 -1.75 17.29
N ASN A 127 13.77 -2.44 17.65
CA ASN A 127 14.94 -1.82 18.28
C ASN A 127 15.61 -0.77 17.38
N TYR A 128 15.54 -0.95 16.06
CA TYR A 128 16.08 0.00 15.09
C TYR A 128 15.06 1.05 14.63
N GLY A 129 13.89 1.12 15.26
CA GLY A 129 12.88 2.14 14.97
C GLY A 129 12.35 2.07 13.54
N MET A 130 12.19 0.86 12.98
CA MET A 130 11.67 0.71 11.63
C MET A 130 10.21 1.18 11.56
N GLU A 131 9.91 1.99 10.54
CA GLU A 131 8.56 2.44 10.27
C GLU A 131 7.76 1.36 9.53
N LEU A 132 6.52 1.13 9.96
CA LEU A 132 5.63 0.18 9.31
C LEU A 132 5.46 0.52 7.82
N GLY A 133 5.84 -0.43 6.97
CA GLY A 133 5.70 -0.31 5.52
C GLY A 133 6.75 0.58 4.82
N ARG A 134 7.80 1.05 5.51
CA ARG A 134 8.85 1.90 4.90
C ARG A 134 10.29 1.51 5.32
N PRO A 135 10.98 0.63 4.56
CA PRO A 135 10.45 -0.19 3.47
C PRO A 135 9.56 -1.33 4.00
N THR A 136 8.80 -1.96 3.11
CA THR A 136 8.05 -3.17 3.46
C THR A 136 9.00 -4.35 3.63
N PHE A 137 8.96 -4.98 4.80
CA PHE A 137 9.64 -6.25 5.07
C PHE A 137 8.71 -7.42 4.78
N ILE A 138 9.26 -8.47 4.18
CA ILE A 138 8.54 -9.67 3.74
C ILE A 138 9.28 -10.88 4.32
N PRO A 139 8.85 -11.38 5.49
CA PRO A 139 9.40 -12.60 6.05
C PRO A 139 8.96 -13.81 5.19
N VAL A 140 9.87 -14.74 4.94
CA VAL A 140 9.64 -15.98 4.18
C VAL A 140 10.36 -17.15 4.84
N GLN A 141 9.90 -18.37 4.58
CA GLN A 141 10.46 -19.56 5.22
C GLN A 141 11.71 -20.10 4.50
N ASP A 142 11.80 -19.90 3.18
CA ASP A 142 12.88 -20.42 2.36
C ASP A 142 13.26 -19.47 1.21
N LEU A 143 14.37 -19.81 0.55
CA LEU A 143 14.99 -19.01 -0.51
C LEU A 143 14.14 -18.95 -1.78
N GLU A 144 13.53 -20.06 -2.18
CA GLU A 144 12.74 -20.12 -3.42
C GLU A 144 11.45 -19.31 -3.26
N MET A 145 10.75 -19.48 -2.12
CA MET A 145 9.60 -18.66 -1.76
C MET A 145 9.97 -17.18 -1.72
N GLY A 146 11.12 -16.84 -1.12
CA GLY A 146 11.63 -15.47 -1.10
C GLY A 146 11.75 -14.88 -2.50
N PHE A 147 12.39 -15.59 -3.40
CA PHE A 147 12.57 -15.13 -4.77
C PHE A 147 11.26 -15.07 -5.57
N GLU A 148 10.36 -16.03 -5.38
CA GLU A 148 9.02 -16.00 -5.97
C GLU A 148 8.26 -14.72 -5.57
N LYS A 149 8.31 -14.34 -4.28
CA LYS A 149 7.68 -13.11 -3.78
C LYS A 149 8.30 -11.87 -4.42
N ILE A 150 9.62 -11.83 -4.60
CA ILE A 150 10.33 -10.75 -5.30
C ILE A 150 9.74 -10.56 -6.71
N VAL A 151 9.67 -11.64 -7.50
CA VAL A 151 9.16 -11.60 -8.88
C VAL A 151 7.68 -11.18 -8.92
N LYS A 152 6.86 -11.73 -8.03
CA LYS A 152 5.43 -11.35 -7.93
C LYS A 152 5.24 -9.87 -7.60
N LEU A 153 6.04 -9.32 -6.69
CA LEU A 153 5.99 -7.90 -6.35
C LEU A 153 6.43 -7.00 -7.50
N ALA A 154 7.52 -7.38 -8.19
CA ALA A 154 7.99 -6.66 -9.36
C ALA A 154 6.92 -6.60 -10.47
N HIS A 155 6.27 -7.72 -10.76
CA HIS A 155 5.17 -7.80 -11.72
C HIS A 155 3.96 -6.96 -11.29
N ALA A 156 3.48 -7.16 -10.06
CA ALA A 156 2.32 -6.43 -9.54
C ALA A 156 2.54 -4.92 -9.63
N ARG A 157 3.72 -4.44 -9.24
CA ARG A 157 4.08 -3.02 -9.32
C ARG A 157 4.17 -2.52 -10.77
N GLY A 158 4.78 -3.30 -11.66
CA GLY A 158 4.87 -2.95 -13.09
C GLY A 158 3.51 -2.93 -13.80
N VAL A 159 2.58 -3.80 -13.43
CA VAL A 159 1.20 -3.83 -13.96
C VAL A 159 0.40 -2.66 -13.39
N CYS A 160 0.44 -2.44 -12.07
CA CYS A 160 -0.25 -1.33 -11.42
C CYS A 160 0.16 0.03 -11.99
N LYS A 161 1.46 0.23 -12.30
CA LYS A 161 1.92 1.45 -12.97
C LYS A 161 1.37 1.57 -14.38
N ARG A 162 1.47 0.52 -15.20
CA ARG A 162 0.97 0.53 -16.59
C ARG A 162 -0.52 0.82 -16.70
N GLN A 163 -1.30 0.30 -15.76
CA GLN A 163 -2.75 0.45 -15.75
C GLN A 163 -3.25 1.68 -14.97
N ASP A 164 -2.31 2.46 -14.41
CA ASP A 164 -2.58 3.59 -13.52
C ASP A 164 -3.53 3.24 -12.36
N VAL A 165 -3.43 2.01 -11.86
CA VAL A 165 -4.35 1.44 -10.87
C VAL A 165 -4.25 2.19 -9.55
N ILE A 166 -3.04 2.60 -9.15
CA ILE A 166 -2.85 3.32 -7.88
C ILE A 166 -3.57 4.67 -7.91
N SER A 167 -3.45 5.42 -9.01
CA SER A 167 -4.12 6.71 -9.16
C SER A 167 -5.63 6.53 -9.23
N LYS A 168 -6.13 5.51 -9.96
CA LYS A 168 -7.56 5.16 -10.00
C LYS A 168 -8.09 4.79 -8.62
N LEU A 169 -7.42 3.90 -7.89
CA LEU A 169 -7.80 3.53 -6.53
C LEU A 169 -7.78 4.73 -5.58
N LYS A 170 -6.80 5.63 -5.74
CA LYS A 170 -6.74 6.87 -4.95
C LYS A 170 -7.94 7.77 -5.27
N ALA A 171 -8.26 7.96 -6.55
CA ALA A 171 -9.42 8.73 -7.00
C ALA A 171 -10.74 8.09 -6.57
N ASP A 172 -10.86 6.76 -6.62
CA ASP A 172 -12.03 6.01 -6.17
C ASP A 172 -12.19 6.12 -4.64
N ARG A 173 -11.09 6.08 -3.88
CA ARG A 173 -11.10 6.34 -2.43
C ARG A 173 -11.50 7.78 -2.12
N GLU A 174 -10.98 8.75 -2.85
CA GLU A 174 -11.36 10.17 -2.68
C GLU A 174 -12.85 10.36 -3.01
N ARG A 175 -13.33 9.76 -4.09
CA ARG A 175 -14.75 9.81 -4.47
C ARG A 175 -15.64 9.09 -3.45
N SER A 176 -15.20 7.96 -2.90
CA SER A 176 -16.02 7.20 -1.94
C SER A 176 -16.23 7.93 -0.63
N VAL A 177 -15.28 8.79 -0.21
CA VAL A 177 -15.42 9.60 1.01
C VAL A 177 -16.10 10.95 0.80
N GLN A 178 -16.35 11.35 -0.45
CA GLN A 178 -17.06 12.59 -0.80
C GLN A 178 -18.58 12.45 -0.75
N GLY A 179 -19.11 11.24 -0.57
CA GLY A 179 -20.55 11.02 -0.47
C GLY A 179 -21.15 11.70 0.76
N MET A 180 -22.32 12.33 0.57
CA MET A 180 -23.09 12.96 1.65
C MET A 180 -23.35 11.99 2.82
N GLU A 181 -23.60 10.71 2.54
CA GLU A 181 -23.76 9.68 3.58
C GLU A 181 -22.52 9.55 4.47
N ILE A 182 -21.31 9.57 3.88
CA ILE A 182 -20.05 9.49 4.63
C ILE A 182 -19.83 10.77 5.42
N PHE A 183 -20.12 11.92 4.83
CA PHE A 183 -20.09 13.20 5.55
C PHE A 183 -20.99 13.14 6.79
N LEU A 184 -22.25 12.73 6.63
CA LEU A 184 -23.21 12.62 7.74
C LEU A 184 -22.71 11.65 8.81
N LYS A 185 -22.21 10.46 8.42
CA LYS A 185 -21.66 9.47 9.34
C LYS A 185 -20.46 9.99 10.12
N VAL A 186 -19.57 10.76 9.49
CA VAL A 186 -18.41 11.36 10.16
C VAL A 186 -18.84 12.46 11.12
N VAL A 187 -19.68 13.39 10.67
CA VAL A 187 -20.08 14.54 11.48
C VAL A 187 -20.97 14.14 12.66
N THR A 188 -21.86 13.15 12.49
CA THR A 188 -22.68 12.61 13.60
C THR A 188 -21.92 11.71 14.57
N SER A 189 -20.68 11.31 14.25
CA SER A 189 -19.79 10.65 15.21
C SER A 189 -19.22 11.63 16.25
N ILE A 190 -19.35 12.93 16.00
CA ILE A 190 -19.05 13.97 16.98
C ILE A 190 -20.13 13.93 18.06
N PRO A 191 -19.77 13.88 19.36
CA PRO A 191 -20.73 13.83 20.45
C PRO A 191 -21.72 14.98 20.37
N SER A 192 -22.97 14.71 20.74
CA SER A 192 -24.08 15.68 20.74
C SER A 192 -24.49 16.23 19.35
N VAL A 193 -23.80 15.87 18.27
CA VAL A 193 -24.13 16.28 16.90
C VAL A 193 -25.08 15.27 16.27
N GLN A 194 -26.25 15.75 15.86
CA GLN A 194 -27.30 14.95 15.23
C GLN A 194 -27.32 15.15 13.72
N ASN A 195 -28.14 14.35 13.01
CA ASN A 195 -28.27 14.46 11.55
C ASN A 195 -28.72 15.86 11.09
N HIS A 196 -29.59 16.55 11.84
CA HIS A 196 -29.99 17.92 11.46
C HIS A 196 -28.80 18.89 11.55
N ASP A 197 -28.03 18.84 12.63
CA ASP A 197 -26.82 19.65 12.82
C ASP A 197 -25.80 19.38 11.71
N ALA A 198 -25.60 18.10 11.36
CA ALA A 198 -24.70 17.71 10.29
C ALA A 198 -25.14 18.31 8.94
N ASN A 199 -26.44 18.31 8.64
CA ASN A 199 -26.96 18.94 7.43
C ASN A 199 -26.76 20.47 7.44
N SER A 200 -27.02 21.15 8.57
CA SER A 200 -26.75 22.59 8.71
C SER A 200 -25.27 22.92 8.46
N LEU A 201 -24.37 22.13 9.05
CA LEU A 201 -22.92 22.26 8.84
C LEU A 201 -22.50 22.00 7.39
N TYR A 202 -23.11 21.01 6.73
CA TYR A 202 -22.85 20.74 5.32
C TYR A 202 -23.26 21.93 4.43
N GLN A 203 -24.45 22.49 4.65
CA GLN A 203 -24.95 23.60 3.83
C GLN A 203 -24.16 24.89 4.06
N ALA A 204 -23.74 25.16 5.30
CA ALA A 204 -23.06 26.39 5.66
C ALA A 204 -21.54 26.36 5.43
N ILE A 205 -20.90 25.22 5.72
CA ILE A 205 -19.43 25.08 5.77
C ILE A 205 -18.91 24.12 4.69
N GLY A 206 -19.72 23.18 4.22
CA GLY A 206 -19.45 22.38 3.02
C GLY A 206 -18.62 21.12 3.21
N SER A 207 -17.61 21.11 4.09
CA SER A 207 -16.72 19.94 4.23
C SER A 207 -16.23 19.70 5.66
N VAL A 208 -15.91 18.44 5.97
CA VAL A 208 -15.33 18.05 7.28
C VAL A 208 -14.01 18.79 7.53
N GLU A 209 -13.19 19.02 6.49
CA GLU A 209 -11.94 19.76 6.62
C GLU A 209 -12.18 21.23 6.97
N ALA A 210 -13.17 21.88 6.35
CA ALA A 210 -13.52 23.26 6.69
C ALA A 210 -14.12 23.34 8.11
N ILE A 211 -14.92 22.36 8.52
CA ILE A 211 -15.48 22.26 9.88
C ILE A 211 -14.36 22.11 10.92
N SER A 212 -13.37 21.24 10.68
CA SER A 212 -12.26 21.03 11.64
C SER A 212 -11.39 22.27 11.86
N LYS A 213 -11.35 23.16 10.86
CA LYS A 213 -10.64 24.43 10.90
C LYS A 213 -11.52 25.61 11.35
N SER A 214 -12.82 25.42 11.48
CA SER A 214 -13.75 26.49 11.89
C SER A 214 -13.64 26.78 13.38
N SER A 215 -13.84 28.04 13.76
CA SER A 215 -13.96 28.44 15.17
C SER A 215 -15.40 28.31 15.65
N LYS A 216 -15.63 28.19 16.96
CA LYS A 216 -16.98 28.23 17.57
C LYS A 216 -17.78 29.43 17.06
N LYS A 217 -17.17 30.62 17.03
CA LYS A 217 -17.81 31.85 16.54
C LYS A 217 -18.26 31.72 15.09
N PHE A 218 -17.37 31.23 14.22
CA PHE A 218 -17.68 31.05 12.80
C PHE A 218 -18.82 30.04 12.60
N ILE A 219 -18.82 28.93 13.33
CA ILE A 219 -19.88 27.91 13.28
C ILE A 219 -21.22 28.54 13.68
N MET A 220 -21.26 29.29 14.79
CA MET A 220 -22.50 29.92 15.27
C MET A 220 -23.02 31.04 14.36
N GLU A 221 -22.13 31.73 13.63
CA GLU A 221 -22.53 32.78 12.69
C GLU A 221 -23.18 32.24 11.42
N HIS A 222 -22.81 31.02 11.01
CA HIS A 222 -23.21 30.45 9.72
C HIS A 222 -24.18 29.26 9.87
N THR A 223 -24.45 28.81 11.09
CA THR A 223 -25.36 27.69 11.38
C THR A 223 -26.31 28.02 12.52
N ASP A 224 -27.35 27.20 12.68
CA ASP A 224 -28.32 27.26 13.78
C ASP A 224 -27.89 26.44 15.02
N LEU A 225 -26.63 25.98 15.06
CA LEU A 225 -26.11 25.19 16.17
C LEU A 225 -26.00 26.02 17.46
N SER A 226 -26.30 25.37 18.59
CA SER A 226 -26.12 25.99 19.91
C SER A 226 -24.65 26.26 20.21
N ALA A 227 -24.38 27.20 21.12
CA ALA A 227 -23.03 27.52 21.57
C ALA A 227 -22.29 26.29 22.14
N GLU A 228 -23.01 25.39 22.80
CA GLU A 228 -22.48 24.14 23.37
C GLU A 228 -22.08 23.15 22.27
N LYS A 229 -22.91 22.99 21.23
CA LYS A 229 -22.59 22.12 20.08
C LYS A 229 -21.41 22.68 19.28
N ALA A 230 -21.39 23.99 19.02
CA ALA A 230 -20.30 24.65 18.32
C ALA A 230 -18.96 24.52 19.07
N GLU A 231 -18.99 24.65 20.40
CA GLU A 231 -17.83 24.40 21.26
C GLU A 231 -17.38 22.94 21.24
N THR A 232 -18.32 22.01 21.31
CA THR A 232 -18.05 20.57 21.25
C THR A 232 -17.35 20.18 19.94
N ILE A 233 -17.81 20.74 18.81
CA ILE A 233 -17.20 20.52 17.50
C ILE A 233 -15.77 21.09 17.47
N GLU A 234 -15.57 22.33 17.90
CA GLU A 234 -14.25 22.96 17.92
C GLU A 234 -13.26 22.17 18.79
N ARG A 235 -13.67 21.79 20.01
CA ARG A 235 -12.85 20.99 20.93
C ARG A 235 -12.57 19.60 20.38
N PHE A 236 -13.55 18.96 19.73
CA PHE A 236 -13.33 17.65 19.12
C PHE A 236 -12.20 17.63 18.09
N PHE A 237 -12.03 18.70 17.30
CA PHE A 237 -10.96 18.74 16.31
C PHE A 237 -9.63 19.30 16.84
N ARG A 238 -9.65 20.07 17.94
CA ARG A 238 -8.49 20.84 18.40
C ARG A 238 -7.93 20.44 19.76
N ASP A 239 -8.67 19.68 20.57
CA ASP A 239 -8.27 19.28 21.92
C ASP A 239 -8.05 17.75 22.00
N PRO A 240 -6.79 17.28 21.96
CA PRO A 240 -6.42 15.88 22.10
C PRO A 240 -6.98 15.20 23.34
N LYS A 241 -7.11 15.93 24.45
CA LYS A 241 -7.65 15.35 25.68
C LYS A 241 -9.14 15.07 25.55
N PHE A 242 -9.85 15.87 24.75
CA PHE A 242 -11.29 15.77 24.55
C PHE A 242 -11.68 14.70 23.51
N TYR A 243 -10.95 14.56 22.41
CA TYR A 243 -11.30 13.54 21.41
C TYR A 243 -10.76 12.14 21.73
N LEU A 244 -9.73 12.02 22.57
CA LEU A 244 -9.21 10.74 23.07
C LEU A 244 -9.89 10.24 24.35
N SER A 245 -10.65 11.09 25.05
CA SER A 245 -11.36 10.67 26.26
C SER A 245 -12.52 9.73 25.93
N PRO A 246 -12.75 8.66 26.73
CA PRO A 246 -13.93 7.82 26.62
C PRO A 246 -15.19 8.67 26.69
N LYS A 247 -16.04 8.56 25.68
CA LYS A 247 -17.28 9.30 25.60
C LYS A 247 -18.38 8.39 26.10
N ILE A 248 -18.46 8.26 27.42
CA ILE A 248 -19.48 7.45 28.07
C ILE A 248 -20.78 8.26 27.98
N SER A 249 -21.69 7.81 27.12
CA SER A 249 -23.08 8.25 27.05
C SER A 249 -23.94 7.43 27.98
#